data_AF-A0A0A7M3H1-F1
#
_entry.id   AF-A0A0A7M3H1-F1
#
_cell.length_a   1.000
_cell.length_b   1.000
_cell.length_c   1.000
_cell.angle_alpha   90.00
_cell.angle_beta   90.00
_cell.angle_gamma   90.00
#
_symmetry.space_group_name_H-M   'P 1'
#
loop_
_entity.id
_entity.type
_entity.pdbx_description
1 polymer ?
#
loop_
_entity_poly.entity_id
_entity_poly.type
_entity_poly.pdbx_seq_one_letter_code
_entity_poly.pdbx_strand_id
1 'polypeptide(L)'
;ACAPFRRLHLCHHNLEKITDTNTTTTHKLLAEVCYAAKEEGESISQNHGKHQRTNPDSQLCTVLARSFADIGDIIRGKDLFLGNTYESAQREKLENNLKGVFAKIHEELKDAKEHYKDEDDREKNYYKLREDWWTANRATIWEALTCEANGTYFRNTCNDSADEKGPSVAKNKCRCNDNQVPTYFDYVPQYLRWFEEWA
;
A
#
# COMPACT_ATOMS: atom_id res chain seq x y z
N ALA A 1 6.25 -15.94 9.28
CA ALA A 1 4.98 -15.19 9.27
C ALA A 1 4.00 -15.91 8.35
N CYS A 2 2.71 -15.98 8.67
CA CYS A 2 1.70 -16.61 7.82
C CYS A 2 1.03 -15.54 6.95
N ALA A 3 1.26 -15.59 5.65
CA ALA A 3 0.63 -14.64 4.73
C ALA A 3 -0.88 -14.93 4.62
N PRO A 4 -1.75 -13.92 4.80
CA PRO A 4 -3.19 -14.09 4.69
C PRO A 4 -3.61 -14.24 3.23
N PHE A 5 -4.70 -14.98 2.95
CA PHE A 5 -5.18 -15.24 1.59
C PHE A 5 -5.33 -13.98 0.72
N ARG A 6 -5.74 -12.86 1.32
CA ARG A 6 -5.80 -11.56 0.65
C ARG A 6 -4.44 -11.13 0.10
N ARG A 7 -3.36 -11.25 0.88
CA ARG A 7 -2.00 -10.91 0.45
C ARG A 7 -1.51 -11.82 -0.68
N LEU A 8 -1.86 -13.11 -0.65
CA LEU A 8 -1.46 -14.06 -1.70
C LEU A 8 -1.98 -13.68 -3.08
N HIS A 9 -3.15 -13.04 -3.14
CA HIS A 9 -3.80 -12.66 -4.40
C HIS A 9 -3.86 -11.13 -4.60
N LEU A 10 -2.91 -10.40 -4.02
CA LEU A 10 -2.82 -8.95 -4.14
C LEU A 10 -2.63 -8.53 -5.60
N CYS A 11 -3.44 -7.59 -6.08
CA CYS A 11 -3.49 -7.18 -7.50
C CYS A 11 -2.31 -6.25 -7.87
N HIS A 12 -1.08 -6.80 -7.98
CA HIS A 12 0.13 -6.01 -8.26
C HIS A 12 0.91 -6.45 -9.52
N HIS A 13 0.29 -7.23 -10.41
CA HIS A 13 0.97 -7.76 -11.60
C HIS A 13 1.46 -6.70 -12.59
N ASN A 14 0.86 -5.50 -12.60
CA ASN A 14 1.39 -4.39 -13.39
C ASN A 14 2.76 -3.94 -12.86
N LEU A 15 2.96 -3.97 -11.53
CA LEU A 15 4.25 -3.61 -10.92
C LEU A 15 5.37 -4.54 -11.36
N GLU A 16 5.10 -5.82 -11.65
CA GLU A 16 6.12 -6.75 -12.17
C GLU A 16 6.66 -6.36 -13.57
N LYS A 17 5.97 -5.45 -14.27
CA LYS A 17 6.33 -4.97 -15.61
C LYS A 17 7.03 -3.60 -15.60
N ILE A 18 7.13 -2.94 -14.44
CA ILE A 18 7.88 -1.69 -14.34
C ILE A 18 9.37 -1.99 -14.51
N THR A 19 10.09 -1.06 -15.12
CA THR A 19 11.53 -1.12 -15.32
C THR A 19 12.12 0.26 -15.10
N ASP A 20 13.43 0.30 -14.88
CA ASP A 20 14.24 1.52 -14.84
C ASP A 20 14.29 2.27 -16.19
N THR A 21 13.72 1.71 -17.25
CA THR A 21 13.62 2.34 -18.58
C THR A 21 12.24 2.93 -18.85
N ASN A 22 11.16 2.28 -18.42
CA ASN A 22 9.80 2.77 -18.66
C ASN A 22 9.30 3.67 -17.51
N THR A 23 9.76 3.40 -16.27
CA THR A 23 9.30 4.03 -15.02
C THR A 23 10.47 4.77 -14.37
N THR A 24 10.93 5.83 -15.05
CA THR A 24 12.15 6.55 -14.64
C THR A 24 11.91 7.63 -13.59
N THR A 25 10.66 8.07 -13.41
CA THR A 25 10.33 9.24 -12.58
C THR A 25 9.35 8.90 -11.46
N THR A 26 9.35 9.73 -10.42
CA THR A 26 8.40 9.65 -9.30
C THR A 26 6.94 9.61 -9.76
N HIS A 27 6.56 10.44 -10.74
CA HIS A 27 5.17 10.51 -11.21
C HIS A 27 4.73 9.24 -11.95
N LYS A 28 5.63 8.62 -12.73
CA LYS A 28 5.33 7.36 -13.40
C LYS A 28 5.19 6.22 -12.40
N LEU A 29 6.10 6.14 -11.43
CA LEU A 29 5.98 5.14 -10.36
C LEU A 29 4.67 5.33 -9.60
N LEU A 30 4.30 6.57 -9.26
CA LEU A 30 3.04 6.86 -8.59
C LEU A 30 1.84 6.39 -9.40
N ALA A 31 1.83 6.62 -10.72
CA ALA A 31 0.75 6.17 -11.58
C ALA A 31 0.60 4.63 -11.58
N GLU A 32 1.71 3.89 -11.67
CA GLU A 32 1.69 2.43 -11.63
C GLU A 32 1.22 1.88 -10.27
N VAL A 33 1.65 2.51 -9.17
CA VAL A 33 1.21 2.12 -7.82
C VAL A 33 -0.26 2.46 -7.59
N CYS A 34 -0.73 3.63 -8.06
CA CYS A 34 -2.15 3.99 -8.01
C CYS A 34 -3.01 3.06 -8.88
N TYR A 35 -2.51 2.61 -10.03
CA TYR A 35 -3.21 1.64 -10.86
C TYR A 35 -3.37 0.30 -10.14
N ALA A 36 -2.29 -0.23 -9.54
CA ALA A 36 -2.34 -1.45 -8.73
C ALA A 36 -3.33 -1.29 -7.55
N ALA A 37 -3.26 -0.15 -6.85
CA ALA A 37 -4.13 0.15 -5.73
C ALA A 37 -5.61 0.21 -6.16
N LYS A 38 -5.93 0.87 -7.27
CA LYS A 38 -7.29 0.95 -7.81
C LYS A 38 -7.86 -0.44 -8.09
N GLU A 39 -7.12 -1.28 -8.81
CA GLU A 39 -7.60 -2.63 -9.19
C GLU A 39 -7.76 -3.54 -7.96
N GLU A 40 -6.83 -3.46 -6.99
CA GLU A 40 -6.96 -4.15 -5.70
C GLU A 40 -8.21 -3.70 -4.93
N GLY A 41 -8.45 -2.39 -4.89
CA GLY A 41 -9.58 -1.79 -4.20
C GLY A 41 -10.92 -2.19 -4.81
N GLU A 42 -10.99 -2.19 -6.14
CA GLU A 42 -12.16 -2.64 -6.89
C GLU A 42 -12.42 -4.14 -6.66
N SER A 43 -11.39 -4.99 -6.76
CA SER A 43 -11.48 -6.42 -6.52
C SER A 43 -11.98 -6.75 -5.10
N ILE A 44 -11.44 -6.07 -4.08
CA ILE A 44 -11.90 -6.23 -2.70
C ILE A 44 -13.35 -5.76 -2.57
N SER A 45 -13.68 -4.56 -3.05
CA SER A 45 -15.01 -3.96 -2.87
C SER A 45 -16.11 -4.81 -3.52
N GLN A 46 -15.86 -5.33 -4.73
CA GLN A 46 -16.82 -6.19 -5.44
C GLN A 46 -17.04 -7.54 -4.75
N ASN A 47 -15.98 -8.13 -4.19
CA ASN A 47 -16.08 -9.45 -3.54
C ASN A 47 -16.47 -9.37 -2.06
N HIS A 48 -16.28 -8.22 -1.41
CA HIS A 48 -16.54 -8.04 0.01
C HIS A 48 -17.99 -8.39 0.39
N GLY A 49 -18.98 -8.02 -0.42
CA GLY A 49 -20.38 -8.36 -0.16
C GLY A 49 -20.66 -9.87 -0.08
N LYS A 50 -19.88 -10.70 -0.79
CA LYS A 50 -19.95 -12.17 -0.67
C LYS A 50 -19.35 -12.64 0.65
N HIS A 51 -18.23 -12.04 1.07
CA HIS A 51 -17.50 -12.41 2.28
C HIS A 51 -18.15 -11.89 3.57
N GLN A 52 -18.88 -10.77 3.54
CA GLN A 52 -19.61 -10.23 4.68
C GLN A 52 -20.72 -11.19 5.17
N ARG A 53 -21.29 -12.00 4.27
CA ARG A 53 -22.29 -13.03 4.64
C ARG A 53 -21.70 -14.15 5.49
N THR A 54 -20.39 -14.35 5.40
CA THR A 54 -19.65 -15.38 6.14
C THR A 54 -18.85 -14.82 7.32
N ASN A 55 -18.50 -13.54 7.28
CA ASN A 55 -17.78 -12.84 8.36
C ASN A 55 -18.47 -11.48 8.62
N PRO A 56 -19.44 -11.43 9.55
CA PRO A 56 -20.23 -10.23 9.84
C PRO A 56 -19.38 -9.05 10.35
N ASP A 57 -18.25 -9.36 10.99
CA ASP A 57 -17.34 -8.39 11.59
C ASP A 57 -16.33 -7.82 10.57
N SER A 58 -16.27 -8.39 9.36
CA SER A 58 -15.42 -7.88 8.28
C SER A 58 -15.94 -6.53 7.79
N GLN A 59 -15.21 -5.48 8.11
CA GLN A 59 -15.47 -4.13 7.61
C GLN A 59 -14.59 -3.86 6.38
N LEU A 60 -15.22 -3.46 5.27
CA LEU A 60 -14.57 -3.23 3.98
C LEU A 60 -13.33 -2.33 4.11
N CYS A 61 -13.46 -1.22 4.82
CA CYS A 61 -12.37 -0.26 4.98
C CYS A 61 -11.17 -0.85 5.75
N THR A 62 -11.40 -1.79 6.66
CA THR A 62 -10.32 -2.51 7.37
C THR A 62 -9.55 -3.42 6.43
N VAL A 63 -10.26 -4.15 5.56
CA VAL A 63 -9.64 -5.02 4.55
C VAL A 63 -8.82 -4.19 3.58
N LEU A 64 -9.36 -3.06 3.11
CA LEU A 64 -8.62 -2.11 2.28
C LEU A 64 -7.40 -1.54 3.00
N ALA A 65 -7.49 -1.20 4.29
CA ALA A 65 -6.36 -0.74 5.10
C ALA A 65 -5.23 -1.78 5.20
N ARG A 66 -5.56 -3.08 5.23
CA ARG A 66 -4.56 -4.16 5.23
C ARG A 66 -3.87 -4.28 3.86
N SER A 67 -4.63 -4.22 2.76
CA SER A 67 -4.02 -4.21 1.40
C SER A 67 -3.18 -2.98 1.14
N PHE A 68 -3.59 -1.81 1.61
CA PHE A 68 -2.80 -0.59 1.55
C PHE A 68 -1.43 -0.73 2.23
N ALA A 69 -1.41 -1.31 3.43
CA ALA A 69 -0.18 -1.52 4.18
C ALA A 69 0.75 -2.54 3.50
N ASP A 70 0.19 -3.58 2.87
CA ASP A 70 0.97 -4.57 2.12
C ASP A 70 1.55 -3.98 0.82
N ILE A 71 0.78 -3.16 0.07
CA ILE A 71 1.32 -2.40 -1.07
C ILE A 71 2.47 -1.50 -0.59
N GLY A 72 2.30 -0.80 0.53
CA GLY A 72 3.34 0.03 1.12
C GLY A 72 4.60 -0.75 1.47
N ASP A 73 4.48 -1.94 2.03
CA ASP A 73 5.65 -2.79 2.33
C ASP A 73 6.34 -3.32 1.07
N ILE A 74 5.62 -3.60 -0.01
CA ILE A 74 6.22 -3.95 -1.31
C ILE A 74 7.06 -2.78 -1.82
N ILE A 75 6.49 -1.57 -1.87
CA ILE A 75 7.20 -0.39 -2.39
C ILE A 75 8.42 -0.04 -1.52
N ARG A 76 8.31 -0.22 -0.21
CA ARG A 76 9.40 0.08 0.75
C ARG A 76 10.44 -1.03 0.87
N GLY A 77 10.26 -2.18 0.19
CA GLY A 77 11.17 -3.32 0.28
C GLY A 77 11.14 -4.02 1.64
N LYS A 78 10.00 -3.97 2.34
CA LYS A 78 9.77 -4.55 3.67
C LYS A 78 8.84 -5.76 3.68
N ASP A 79 8.29 -6.11 2.52
CA ASP A 79 7.34 -7.22 2.40
C ASP A 79 8.02 -8.59 2.68
N LEU A 80 7.43 -9.33 3.62
CA LEU A 80 7.91 -10.62 4.12
C LEU A 80 7.36 -11.81 3.32
N PHE A 81 6.54 -11.58 2.29
CA PHE A 81 5.90 -12.66 1.54
C PHE A 81 6.92 -13.36 0.65
N LEU A 82 7.28 -14.60 0.98
CA LEU A 82 8.28 -15.40 0.24
C LEU A 82 7.66 -16.22 -0.90
N GLY A 83 6.39 -16.57 -0.78
CA GLY A 83 5.66 -17.36 -1.78
C GLY A 83 6.24 -18.76 -2.05
N ASN A 84 5.71 -19.42 -3.09
CA ASN A 84 6.31 -20.60 -3.69
C ASN A 84 7.50 -20.23 -4.62
N THR A 85 8.15 -21.22 -5.23
CA THR A 85 9.34 -20.98 -6.09
C THR A 85 9.10 -20.06 -7.29
N TYR A 86 7.88 -20.02 -7.82
CA TYR A 86 7.51 -19.13 -8.92
C TYR A 86 7.27 -17.71 -8.43
N GLU A 87 6.50 -17.58 -7.34
CA GLU A 87 6.20 -16.29 -6.70
C GLU A 87 7.47 -15.62 -6.17
N SER A 88 8.41 -16.39 -5.63
CA SER A 88 9.68 -15.87 -5.13
C SER A 88 10.54 -15.27 -6.25
N ALA A 89 10.56 -15.90 -7.43
CA ALA A 89 11.28 -15.40 -8.60
C ALA A 89 10.66 -14.11 -9.16
N GLN A 90 9.32 -14.03 -9.24
CA GLN A 90 8.62 -12.81 -9.64
C GLN A 90 8.86 -11.66 -8.67
N ARG A 91 8.85 -11.95 -7.37
CA ARG A 91 9.13 -10.98 -6.32
C ARG A 91 10.57 -10.47 -6.40
N GLU A 92 11.54 -11.34 -6.59
CA GLU A 92 12.95 -10.93 -6.76
C GLU A 92 13.10 -10.02 -7.99
N LYS A 93 12.43 -10.35 -9.09
CA LYS A 93 12.38 -9.50 -10.28
C LYS A 93 11.75 -8.13 -9.97
N LEU A 94 10.62 -8.11 -9.28
CA LEU A 94 9.94 -6.87 -8.87
C LEU A 94 10.84 -6.01 -7.98
N GLU A 95 11.49 -6.62 -6.98
CA GLU A 95 12.38 -5.90 -6.08
C GLU A 95 13.59 -5.32 -6.83
N ASN A 96 14.19 -6.08 -7.74
CA ASN A 96 15.27 -5.58 -8.61
C ASN A 96 14.80 -4.42 -9.51
N ASN A 97 13.59 -4.51 -10.06
CA ASN A 97 13.01 -3.43 -10.84
C ASN A 97 12.78 -2.18 -9.98
N LEU A 98 12.24 -2.32 -8.77
CA LEU A 98 12.06 -1.21 -7.83
C LEU A 98 13.41 -0.58 -7.46
N LYS A 99 14.46 -1.37 -7.19
CA LYS A 99 15.82 -0.85 -6.97
C LYS A 99 16.29 0.00 -8.15
N GLY A 100 16.09 -0.48 -9.38
CA GLY A 100 16.43 0.27 -10.60
C GLY A 100 15.64 1.57 -10.76
N VAL A 101 14.32 1.52 -10.53
CA VAL A 101 13.45 2.71 -10.57
C VAL A 101 13.86 3.74 -9.52
N PHE A 102 14.10 3.32 -8.27
CA PHE A 102 14.52 4.24 -7.21
C PHE A 102 15.95 4.77 -7.43
N ALA A 103 16.83 4.03 -8.09
CA ALA A 103 18.11 4.55 -8.54
C ALA A 103 17.92 5.71 -9.54
N LYS A 104 17.00 5.57 -10.50
CA LYS A 104 16.67 6.65 -11.46
C LYS A 104 16.05 7.86 -10.76
N ILE A 105 15.11 7.64 -9.85
CA ILE A 105 14.51 8.71 -9.05
C ILE A 105 15.59 9.44 -8.24
N HIS A 106 16.50 8.71 -7.58
CA HIS A 106 17.62 9.28 -6.84
C HIS A 106 18.56 10.09 -7.74
N GLU A 107 18.82 9.61 -8.96
CA GLU A 107 19.64 10.31 -9.95
C GLU A 107 19.06 11.67 -10.34
N GLU A 108 17.74 11.78 -10.45
CA GLU A 108 16.98 12.99 -10.80
C GLU A 108 16.85 13.99 -9.64
N LEU A 109 17.13 13.59 -8.40
CA LEU A 109 17.11 14.51 -7.26
C LEU A 109 18.19 15.59 -7.42
N LYS A 110 17.81 16.84 -7.17
CA LYS A 110 18.72 17.98 -7.11
C LYS A 110 19.40 18.05 -5.73
N ASP A 111 19.09 19.08 -4.95
CA ASP A 111 19.73 19.36 -3.67
C ASP A 111 19.49 18.27 -2.61
N ALA A 112 18.39 17.52 -2.74
CA ALA A 112 18.04 16.43 -1.83
C ALA A 112 18.85 15.15 -2.04
N LYS A 113 19.62 15.03 -3.14
CA LYS A 113 20.33 13.78 -3.48
C LYS A 113 21.30 13.32 -2.40
N GLU A 114 22.01 14.27 -1.78
CA GLU A 114 22.96 14.01 -0.70
C GLU A 114 22.27 13.44 0.54
N HIS A 115 21.08 13.93 0.86
CA HIS A 115 20.31 13.51 2.04
C HIS A 115 19.90 12.03 1.98
N TYR A 116 19.75 11.49 0.77
CA TYR A 116 19.37 10.10 0.50
C TYR A 116 20.54 9.23 0.07
N LYS A 117 21.78 9.72 0.16
CA LYS A 117 22.92 8.82 0.11
C LYS A 117 22.92 7.99 1.38
N ASP A 118 22.94 6.69 1.20
CA ASP A 118 23.07 5.72 2.27
C ASP A 118 24.37 4.96 2.02
N GLU A 119 25.43 5.35 2.72
CA GLU A 119 26.76 4.73 2.60
C GLU A 119 26.76 3.29 3.15
N ASP A 120 25.82 2.98 4.05
CA ASP A 120 25.67 1.65 4.65
C ASP A 120 24.82 0.71 3.78
N ASP A 121 24.04 1.25 2.85
CA ASP A 121 23.23 0.51 1.87
C ASP A 121 24.06 -0.01 0.70
N ARG A 122 24.87 -1.03 1.00
CA ARG A 122 25.72 -1.75 0.03
C ARG A 122 24.95 -2.31 -1.17
N GLU A 123 23.67 -2.56 -0.99
CA GLU A 123 22.78 -3.13 -2.00
C GLU A 123 21.99 -2.08 -2.79
N LYS A 124 22.13 -0.79 -2.46
CA LYS A 124 21.40 0.32 -3.08
C LYS A 124 19.89 0.06 -3.13
N ASN A 125 19.34 -0.34 -1.99
CA ASN A 125 17.90 -0.46 -1.78
C ASN A 125 17.19 0.90 -1.70
N TYR A 126 17.90 1.97 -1.34
CA TYR A 126 17.36 3.31 -1.15
C TYR A 126 16.25 3.35 -0.09
N TYR A 127 16.38 2.59 1.00
CA TYR A 127 15.32 2.43 2.01
C TYR A 127 14.76 3.76 2.50
N LYS A 128 15.62 4.72 2.84
CA LYS A 128 15.21 6.05 3.30
C LYS A 128 14.38 6.80 2.25
N LEU A 129 14.83 6.77 0.98
CA LEU A 129 14.10 7.40 -0.12
C LEU A 129 12.75 6.71 -0.36
N ARG A 130 12.69 5.38 -0.28
CA ARG A 130 11.44 4.62 -0.44
C ARG A 130 10.43 4.91 0.67
N GLU A 131 10.88 5.02 1.93
CA GLU A 131 10.03 5.39 3.07
C GLU A 131 9.43 6.80 2.92
N ASP A 132 10.27 7.77 2.56
CA ASP A 132 9.82 9.15 2.37
C ASP A 132 8.93 9.28 1.12
N TRP A 133 9.25 8.55 0.06
CA TRP A 133 8.41 8.46 -1.13
C TRP A 133 7.03 7.89 -0.80
N TRP A 134 6.95 6.80 -0.03
CA TRP A 134 5.66 6.27 0.42
C TRP A 134 4.92 7.30 1.24
N THR A 135 5.56 7.87 2.26
CA THR A 135 4.94 8.87 3.16
C THR A 135 4.40 10.08 2.39
N ALA A 136 5.10 10.56 1.36
CA ALA A 136 4.67 11.67 0.53
C ALA A 136 3.47 11.34 -0.38
N ASN A 137 3.34 10.09 -0.82
CA ASN A 137 2.35 9.67 -1.83
C ASN A 137 1.19 8.83 -1.29
N ARG A 138 1.28 8.37 -0.04
CA ARG A 138 0.33 7.42 0.57
C ARG A 138 -1.12 7.91 0.53
N ALA A 139 -1.35 9.23 0.61
CA ALA A 139 -2.69 9.80 0.53
C ALA A 139 -3.32 9.61 -0.86
N THR A 140 -2.55 9.87 -1.93
CA THR A 140 -2.98 9.65 -3.32
C THR A 140 -3.23 8.17 -3.60
N ILE A 141 -2.38 7.30 -3.08
CA ILE A 141 -2.51 5.84 -3.23
C ILE A 141 -3.75 5.33 -2.50
N TRP A 142 -4.02 5.85 -1.29
CA TRP A 142 -5.24 5.54 -0.54
C TRP A 142 -6.50 5.99 -1.29
N GLU A 143 -6.45 7.17 -1.91
CA GLU A 143 -7.52 7.65 -2.78
C GLU A 143 -7.75 6.71 -3.97
N ALA A 144 -6.71 6.26 -4.65
CA ALA A 144 -6.87 5.29 -5.74
C ALA A 144 -7.49 3.97 -5.25
N LEU A 145 -7.00 3.44 -4.13
CA LEU A 145 -7.49 2.19 -3.52
C LEU A 145 -8.96 2.24 -3.12
N THR A 146 -9.43 3.41 -2.68
CA THR A 146 -10.77 3.56 -2.13
C THR A 146 -11.77 4.18 -3.12
N CYS A 147 -11.41 4.30 -4.40
CA CYS A 147 -12.20 5.00 -5.42
C CYS A 147 -13.67 4.54 -5.47
N GLU A 148 -13.89 3.23 -5.41
CA GLU A 148 -15.21 2.58 -5.48
C GLU A 148 -15.67 2.01 -4.13
N ALA A 149 -14.98 2.33 -3.04
CA ALA A 149 -15.29 1.77 -1.73
C ALA A 149 -16.54 2.43 -1.13
N ASN A 150 -17.38 1.65 -0.46
CA ASN A 150 -18.45 2.17 0.39
C ASN A 150 -18.53 1.33 1.66
N GLY A 151 -18.21 1.94 2.79
CA GLY A 151 -18.11 1.24 4.07
C GLY A 151 -17.65 2.17 5.18
N THR A 152 -17.45 1.58 6.36
CA THR A 152 -16.93 2.29 7.53
C THR A 152 -15.66 1.61 8.02
N TYR A 153 -14.75 2.40 8.59
CA TYR A 153 -13.55 1.90 9.24
C TYR A 153 -13.85 1.56 10.70
N PHE A 154 -13.22 0.50 11.21
CA PHE A 154 -13.58 -0.07 12.52
C PHE A 154 -13.20 0.80 13.71
N ARG A 155 -12.33 1.78 13.50
CA ARG A 155 -11.94 2.76 14.51
C ARG A 155 -12.53 4.12 14.19
N ASN A 156 -13.02 4.78 15.24
CA ASN A 156 -13.38 6.19 15.19
C ASN A 156 -12.11 7.01 15.04
N THR A 157 -11.75 7.37 13.82
CA THR A 157 -10.44 7.96 13.46
C THR A 157 -10.55 9.31 12.77
N CYS A 158 -11.74 9.65 12.29
CA CYS A 158 -11.98 10.91 11.63
C CYS A 158 -12.56 11.94 12.62
N ASN A 159 -12.70 13.19 12.19
CA ASN A 159 -13.56 14.19 12.82
C ASN A 159 -14.60 14.68 11.80
N ASP A 160 -15.32 13.72 11.21
CA ASP A 160 -16.30 13.89 10.13
C ASP A 160 -17.77 13.87 10.62
N SER A 161 -18.00 13.86 11.94
CA SER A 161 -19.36 13.90 12.49
C SER A 161 -19.94 15.31 12.43
N ALA A 162 -20.93 15.49 11.55
CA ALA A 162 -21.64 16.75 11.36
C ALA A 162 -22.27 17.32 12.65
N ASP A 163 -22.55 16.47 13.64
CA ASP A 163 -23.26 16.84 14.87
C ASP A 163 -22.36 16.91 16.13
N GLU A 164 -21.03 16.78 15.99
CA GLU A 164 -20.02 16.71 17.09
C GLU A 164 -20.29 15.66 18.20
N LYS A 165 -21.34 14.85 18.06
CA LYS A 165 -21.87 13.92 19.08
C LYS A 165 -21.83 12.44 18.67
N GLY A 166 -21.37 12.13 17.45
CA GLY A 166 -21.36 10.77 16.88
C GLY A 166 -19.95 10.18 16.69
N PRO A 167 -19.81 8.84 16.60
CA PRO A 167 -18.57 8.19 16.23
C PRO A 167 -18.23 8.47 14.76
N SER A 168 -17.05 9.01 14.54
CA SER A 168 -16.56 9.45 13.23
C SER A 168 -15.75 8.35 12.53
N VAL A 169 -16.34 7.71 11.50
CA VAL A 169 -15.94 6.37 11.03
C VAL A 169 -15.56 6.28 9.55
N ALA A 170 -15.11 7.39 8.92
CA ALA A 170 -14.66 7.41 7.53
C ALA A 170 -15.75 6.89 6.55
N LYS A 171 -16.99 7.38 6.69
CA LYS A 171 -18.19 6.82 6.03
C LYS A 171 -18.18 6.98 4.51
N ASN A 172 -17.48 8.00 4.00
CA ASN A 172 -17.46 8.33 2.59
C ASN A 172 -16.20 7.75 1.96
N LYS A 173 -16.35 6.63 1.24
CA LYS A 173 -15.24 5.96 0.54
C LYS A 173 -14.06 5.60 1.45
N CYS A 174 -14.30 5.20 2.70
CA CYS A 174 -13.22 4.85 3.63
C CYS A 174 -12.18 5.98 3.83
N ARG A 175 -12.58 7.24 3.71
CA ARG A 175 -11.71 8.41 3.89
C ARG A 175 -12.26 9.32 4.97
N CYS A 176 -11.36 10.02 5.66
CA CYS A 176 -11.74 11.19 6.44
C CYS A 176 -11.92 12.40 5.51
N ASN A 177 -12.30 13.56 6.07
CA ASN A 177 -12.38 14.83 5.34
C ASN A 177 -11.07 15.12 4.57
N ASP A 178 -11.16 15.83 3.45
CA ASP A 178 -10.03 16.18 2.58
C ASP A 178 -9.20 14.97 2.09
N ASN A 179 -9.85 13.83 1.83
CA ASN A 179 -9.21 12.59 1.38
C ASN A 179 -8.13 12.05 2.33
N GLN A 180 -8.15 12.43 3.61
CA GLN A 180 -7.20 11.95 4.60
C GLN A 180 -7.32 10.44 4.83
N VAL A 181 -6.16 9.79 4.96
CA VAL A 181 -6.05 8.34 5.23
C VAL A 181 -6.39 8.08 6.70
N PRO A 182 -7.44 7.30 7.02
CA PRO A 182 -7.88 7.06 8.40
C PRO A 182 -7.03 6.03 9.16
N THR A 183 -6.05 5.40 8.50
CA THR A 183 -5.26 4.28 9.04
C THR A 183 -3.76 4.61 9.10
N TYR A 184 -3.10 3.96 10.06
CA TYR A 184 -1.64 3.90 10.21
C TYR A 184 -1.11 2.47 10.12
N PHE A 185 -1.89 1.54 9.57
CA PHE A 185 -1.48 0.14 9.41
C PHE A 185 -0.18 0.01 8.60
N ASP A 186 0.06 0.90 7.63
CA ASP A 186 1.31 0.97 6.89
C ASP A 186 2.54 1.29 7.75
N TYR A 187 2.37 1.75 9.00
CA TYR A 187 3.46 1.95 9.95
C TYR A 187 3.52 0.86 11.05
N VAL A 188 2.66 -0.15 10.98
CA VAL A 188 2.70 -1.33 11.88
C VAL A 188 3.51 -2.44 11.21
N PRO A 189 4.44 -3.13 11.88
CA PRO A 189 5.19 -4.25 11.30
C PRO A 189 4.29 -5.32 10.67
N GLN A 190 4.63 -5.78 9.45
CA GLN A 190 3.79 -6.68 8.66
C GLN A 190 3.39 -7.97 9.40
N TYR A 191 4.33 -8.56 10.15
CA TYR A 191 4.05 -9.74 10.96
C TYR A 191 2.87 -9.56 11.93
N LEU A 192 2.79 -8.40 12.60
CA LEU A 192 1.72 -8.12 13.55
C LEU A 192 0.37 -7.91 12.85
N ARG A 193 0.38 -7.30 11.65
CA ARG A 193 -0.84 -7.10 10.86
C ARG A 193 -1.40 -8.42 10.35
N TRP A 194 -0.54 -9.28 9.84
CA TRP A 194 -0.97 -10.61 9.42
C TRP A 194 -1.44 -11.44 10.60
N PHE A 195 -0.75 -11.37 11.75
CA PHE A 195 -1.19 -12.09 12.94
C PHE A 195 -2.60 -11.65 13.40
N GLU A 196 -2.89 -10.35 13.37
CA GLU A 196 -4.23 -9.82 13.67
C GLU A 196 -5.29 -10.19 12.62
N GLU A 197 -4.91 -10.35 11.34
CA GLU A 197 -5.83 -10.81 10.29
C GLU A 197 -6.19 -12.29 10.41
N TRP A 198 -5.34 -13.10 11.05
CA TRP A 198 -5.58 -14.52 11.31
C TRP A 198 -6.38 -14.81 12.60
N ALA A 199 -6.40 -13.86 13.53
CA ALA A 199 -7.05 -14.01 14.84
C ALA A 199 -8.57 -13.85 14.75
#